data_AF-A0A7C1L0B9-F1
#
_entry.id   AF-A0A7C1L0B9-F1
#
_cell.length_a   1.000
_cell.length_b   1.000
_cell.length_c   1.000
_cell.angle_alpha   90.00
_cell.angle_beta   90.00
_cell.angle_gamma   90.00
#
_symmetry.space_group_name_H-M   'P 1'
#
loop_
_entity.id
_entity.type
_entity.pdbx_description
1 polymer ?
#
loop_
_entity_poly.entity_id
_entity_poly.type
_entity_poly.pdbx_seq_one_letter_code
_entity_poly.pdbx_strand_id
1 'polypeptide(L)'
;MGTPCFPQHVHFPSSIGSIEENFASFTTTAPSWTHLARFVIKQSVAKNRKEGQIPALVINQARDLFGRNAEKLQLLVGGYQNNQATILDRRHEVLQLGMNWNRFDSPIQEIVSTGLGYKSALRGALYIFAKGADKIKGLGLQLYETGEQLFYQRTQIVIESVLSNSDFANMGIILDDLKKTIKTIGWNILEEQTEPYLHDPELIHTLAVAKRTWWKKIKDLQPMKEEISHG
;
A
#
# COMPACT_ATOMS: atom_id res chain seq x y z
N MET A 1 -31.67 20.51 18.98
CA MET A 1 -30.37 20.30 18.29
C MET A 1 -30.44 18.94 17.65
N GLY A 2 -30.60 18.88 16.33
CA GLY A 2 -30.62 17.62 15.60
C GLY A 2 -29.20 17.08 15.47
N THR A 3 -28.98 15.84 15.90
CA THR A 3 -27.77 15.09 15.57
C THR A 3 -27.65 15.03 14.04
N PRO A 4 -26.54 15.45 13.43
CA PRO A 4 -26.37 15.30 12.00
C PRO A 4 -26.36 13.79 11.68
N CYS A 5 -27.37 13.33 10.96
CA CYS A 5 -27.40 11.97 10.41
C CYS A 5 -26.36 11.87 9.29
N PHE A 6 -25.33 11.06 9.48
CA PHE A 6 -24.56 10.52 8.36
C PHE A 6 -25.39 9.41 7.72
N PRO A 7 -25.84 9.53 6.47
CA PRO A 7 -26.56 8.45 5.82
C PRO A 7 -25.60 7.27 5.60
N GLN A 8 -25.93 6.10 6.15
CA GLN A 8 -25.21 4.86 5.83
C GLN A 8 -25.48 4.52 4.36
N HIS A 9 -24.49 4.73 3.50
CA HIS A 9 -24.62 4.45 2.08
C HIS A 9 -24.21 3.01 1.77
N VAL A 10 -25.08 2.25 1.11
CA VAL A 10 -24.92 0.80 0.89
C VAL A 10 -23.65 0.45 0.08
N HIS A 11 -23.23 1.37 -0.78
CA HIS A 11 -22.10 1.21 -1.70
C HIS A 11 -20.80 1.87 -1.24
N PHE A 12 -20.79 2.62 -0.13
CA PHE A 12 -19.58 3.32 0.32
C PHE A 12 -19.22 3.00 1.78
N PRO A 13 -17.92 2.96 2.12
CA PRO A 13 -17.44 2.72 3.49
C PRO A 13 -17.58 3.97 4.40
N SER A 14 -17.91 3.83 5.70
CA SER A 14 -18.11 4.96 6.66
C SER A 14 -17.33 4.81 8.00
N SER A 15 -17.30 5.84 8.88
CA SER A 15 -16.84 5.79 10.32
C SER A 15 -18.04 5.96 11.29
N ILE A 16 -17.98 6.27 12.62
CA ILE A 16 -19.11 6.85 13.45
C ILE A 16 -18.69 7.73 14.67
N GLY A 17 -19.16 9.00 14.73
CA GLY A 17 -19.41 9.94 15.86
C GLY A 17 -18.47 10.08 17.08
N SER A 18 -17.99 11.31 17.37
CA SER A 18 -16.70 11.70 18.02
C SER A 18 -15.45 11.31 17.20
N ILE A 19 -15.64 10.27 16.40
CA ILE A 19 -14.86 9.83 15.26
C ILE A 19 -15.48 10.50 14.01
N GLU A 20 -14.65 11.13 13.18
CA GLU A 20 -15.09 11.72 11.91
C GLU A 20 -15.37 10.62 10.88
N GLU A 21 -16.54 10.66 10.25
CA GLU A 21 -16.90 9.76 9.14
C GLU A 21 -16.61 10.38 7.79
N ASN A 22 -15.84 9.68 6.96
CA ASN A 22 -15.62 10.10 5.59
C ASN A 22 -15.69 8.88 4.66
N PHE A 23 -16.41 9.03 3.55
CA PHE A 23 -16.42 8.01 2.50
C PHE A 23 -15.03 7.90 1.87
N ALA A 24 -14.62 6.67 1.53
CA ALA A 24 -13.37 6.46 0.82
C ALA A 24 -13.42 7.18 -0.54
N SER A 25 -12.36 7.94 -0.83
CA SER A 25 -12.20 8.70 -2.06
C SER A 25 -10.76 8.58 -2.56
N PHE A 26 -10.57 8.76 -3.86
CA PHE A 26 -9.24 8.81 -4.47
C PHE A 26 -8.67 10.21 -4.29
N THR A 27 -7.68 10.34 -3.41
CA THR A 27 -7.03 11.63 -3.13
C THR A 27 -5.67 11.77 -3.82
N THR A 28 -5.11 10.66 -4.30
CA THR A 28 -3.79 10.60 -4.94
C THR A 28 -3.84 9.78 -6.23
N THR A 29 -2.75 9.81 -6.99
CA THR A 29 -2.60 8.98 -8.20
C THR A 29 -2.15 7.54 -7.91
N ALA A 30 -2.08 7.12 -6.64
CA ALA A 30 -1.64 5.78 -6.25
C ALA A 30 -2.61 4.70 -6.76
N PRO A 31 -2.15 3.54 -7.29
CA PRO A 31 -3.02 2.50 -7.85
C PRO A 31 -4.08 1.99 -6.86
N SER A 32 -5.22 1.47 -7.35
CA SER A 32 -6.35 1.14 -6.48
C SER A 32 -6.07 -0.02 -5.52
N TRP A 33 -5.11 -0.91 -5.81
CA TRP A 33 -4.69 -1.95 -4.87
C TRP A 33 -4.24 -1.37 -3.51
N THR A 34 -3.72 -0.13 -3.49
CA THR A 34 -3.30 0.55 -2.25
C THR A 34 -4.47 0.81 -1.29
N HIS A 35 -5.68 0.88 -1.81
CA HIS A 35 -6.92 1.09 -1.07
C HIS A 35 -7.71 -0.21 -0.85
N LEU A 36 -7.27 -1.34 -1.41
CA LEU A 36 -8.06 -2.58 -1.43
C LEU A 36 -8.41 -3.08 -0.04
N ALA A 37 -7.46 -3.01 0.90
CA ALA A 37 -7.71 -3.32 2.31
C ALA A 37 -8.88 -2.50 2.88
N ARG A 38 -9.00 -1.21 2.51
CA ARG A 38 -10.07 -0.31 2.93
C ARG A 38 -11.44 -0.68 2.36
N PHE A 39 -11.46 -1.28 1.17
CA PHE A 39 -12.70 -1.68 0.51
C PHE A 39 -13.29 -2.96 1.10
N VAL A 40 -12.45 -3.87 1.61
CA VAL A 40 -12.90 -5.21 1.99
C VAL A 40 -12.74 -5.56 3.47
N ILE A 41 -11.82 -4.93 4.21
CA ILE A 41 -11.53 -5.30 5.60
C ILE A 41 -12.23 -4.35 6.56
N LYS A 42 -12.96 -4.91 7.53
CA LYS A 42 -13.50 -4.16 8.66
C LYS A 42 -12.41 -4.00 9.73
N GLN A 43 -12.14 -2.77 10.13
CA GLN A 43 -11.16 -2.44 11.15
C GLN A 43 -11.76 -1.42 12.12
N SER A 44 -11.83 -1.79 13.40
CA SER A 44 -12.28 -0.89 14.44
C SER A 44 -11.21 0.10 14.88
N VAL A 45 -11.66 1.26 15.35
CA VAL A 45 -10.84 2.19 16.13
C VAL A 45 -10.56 1.55 17.50
N ALA A 46 -9.30 1.53 17.93
CA ALA A 46 -8.88 0.93 19.21
C ALA A 46 -7.86 1.85 19.90
N LYS A 47 -7.52 1.59 21.17
CA LYS A 47 -6.57 2.44 21.95
C LYS A 47 -5.26 2.79 21.23
N ASN A 48 -4.77 1.91 20.35
CA ASN A 48 -3.52 2.08 19.60
C ASN A 48 -3.73 2.44 18.12
N ARG A 49 -4.98 2.63 17.66
CA ARG A 49 -5.31 2.96 16.27
C ARG A 49 -6.29 4.11 16.24
N LYS A 50 -5.80 5.26 15.77
CA LYS A 50 -6.58 6.50 15.66
C LYS A 50 -7.64 6.45 14.56
N GLU A 51 -7.51 5.53 13.60
CA GLU A 51 -8.40 5.40 12.45
C GLU A 51 -8.88 3.94 12.27
N GLY A 52 -10.10 3.81 11.76
CA GLY A 52 -10.75 2.55 11.39
C GLY A 52 -11.33 2.63 9.97
N GLN A 53 -11.89 1.53 9.52
CA GLN A 53 -12.53 1.41 8.21
C GLN A 53 -13.65 0.37 8.27
N ILE A 54 -14.73 0.63 7.56
CA ILE A 54 -15.86 -0.28 7.45
C ILE A 54 -16.11 -0.50 5.96
N PRO A 55 -16.06 -1.73 5.43
CA PRO A 55 -16.32 -1.98 4.02
C PRO A 55 -17.79 -1.66 3.68
N ALA A 56 -18.07 -1.44 2.40
CA ALA A 56 -19.43 -1.19 1.93
C ALA A 56 -20.38 -2.33 2.35
N LEU A 57 -21.65 -2.02 2.65
CA LEU A 57 -22.61 -3.00 3.18
C LEU A 57 -22.80 -4.19 2.25
N VAL A 58 -22.76 -3.98 0.93
CA VAL A 58 -22.84 -5.05 -0.08
C VAL A 58 -21.69 -6.05 0.02
N ILE A 59 -20.51 -5.63 0.49
CA ILE A 59 -19.38 -6.54 0.73
C ILE A 59 -19.65 -7.42 1.93
N ASN A 60 -20.17 -6.84 3.02
CA ASN A 60 -20.55 -7.62 4.21
C ASN A 60 -21.67 -8.60 3.86
N GLN A 61 -22.69 -8.15 3.12
CA GLN A 61 -23.76 -9.02 2.65
C GLN A 61 -23.21 -10.18 1.80
N ALA A 62 -22.26 -9.92 0.89
CA ALA A 62 -21.62 -10.98 0.11
C ALA A 62 -20.85 -11.97 1.02
N ARG A 63 -20.14 -11.48 2.05
CA ARG A 63 -19.48 -12.36 3.03
C ARG A 63 -20.48 -13.28 3.73
N ASP A 64 -21.61 -12.74 4.14
CA ASP A 64 -22.66 -13.47 4.87
C ASP A 64 -23.39 -14.49 3.97
N LEU A 65 -23.73 -14.09 2.74
CA LEU A 65 -24.44 -14.93 1.77
C LEU A 65 -23.60 -16.12 1.32
N PHE A 66 -22.33 -15.90 0.98
CA PHE A 66 -21.49 -16.95 0.44
C PHE A 66 -20.74 -17.74 1.52
N GLY A 67 -20.49 -17.14 2.69
CA GLY A 67 -19.90 -17.81 3.84
C GLY A 67 -18.68 -18.66 3.48
N ARG A 68 -18.64 -19.93 3.90
CA ARG A 68 -17.51 -20.83 3.60
C ARG A 68 -17.38 -21.22 2.12
N ASN A 69 -18.41 -20.97 1.31
CA ASN A 69 -18.43 -21.29 -0.11
C ASN A 69 -18.03 -20.10 -0.99
N ALA A 70 -17.56 -19.00 -0.38
CA ALA A 70 -17.03 -17.87 -1.13
C ALA A 70 -15.75 -18.29 -1.85
N GLU A 71 -15.82 -18.32 -3.18
CA GLU A 71 -14.66 -18.54 -4.04
C GLU A 71 -13.87 -17.23 -4.21
N LYS A 72 -13.87 -16.68 -5.42
CA LYS A 72 -13.22 -15.40 -5.75
C LYS A 72 -14.21 -14.24 -5.59
N LEU A 73 -13.69 -13.07 -5.29
CA LEU A 73 -14.46 -11.82 -5.33
C LEU A 73 -13.97 -10.98 -6.50
N GLN A 74 -14.91 -10.46 -7.28
CA GLN A 74 -14.63 -9.44 -8.29
C GLN A 74 -15.33 -8.14 -7.87
N LEU A 75 -14.55 -7.08 -7.76
CA LEU A 75 -14.98 -5.76 -7.31
C LEU A 75 -14.79 -4.76 -8.42
N LEU A 76 -15.91 -4.20 -8.89
CA LEU A 76 -15.85 -3.00 -9.70
C LEU A 76 -15.77 -1.79 -8.77
N VAL A 77 -14.61 -1.16 -8.74
CA VAL A 77 -14.36 0.04 -7.94
C VAL A 77 -14.20 1.22 -8.88
N GLY A 78 -14.88 2.32 -8.57
CA GLY A 78 -14.70 3.54 -9.35
C GLY A 78 -14.89 4.80 -8.53
N GLY A 79 -14.35 5.89 -9.04
CA GLY A 79 -14.39 7.19 -8.38
C GLY A 79 -13.61 8.26 -9.12
N TYR A 80 -13.74 9.48 -8.62
CA TYR A 80 -13.09 10.67 -9.15
C TYR A 80 -12.06 11.18 -8.15
N GLN A 81 -10.96 11.71 -8.67
CA GLN A 81 -10.13 12.66 -7.94
C GLN A 81 -10.51 14.06 -8.44
N ASN A 82 -10.92 14.95 -7.55
CA ASN A 82 -11.32 16.31 -7.92
C ASN A 82 -10.62 17.36 -7.06
N ASN A 83 -10.43 18.54 -7.64
CA ASN A 83 -10.14 19.77 -6.92
C ASN A 83 -11.32 20.72 -7.13
N GLN A 84 -12.17 20.85 -6.12
CA GLN A 84 -13.46 21.54 -6.23
C GLN A 84 -14.31 20.96 -7.38
N ALA A 85 -14.65 21.77 -8.38
CA ALA A 85 -15.43 21.36 -9.55
C ALA A 85 -14.57 20.69 -10.64
N THR A 86 -13.23 20.77 -10.57
CA THR A 86 -12.34 20.23 -11.59
C THR A 86 -12.05 18.76 -11.32
N ILE A 87 -12.35 17.90 -12.29
CA ILE A 87 -11.96 16.49 -12.26
C ILE A 87 -10.50 16.39 -12.69
N LEU A 88 -9.64 15.91 -11.78
CA LEU A 88 -8.22 15.68 -12.00
C LEU A 88 -7.94 14.28 -12.54
N ASP A 89 -8.68 13.28 -12.05
CA ASP A 89 -8.52 11.88 -12.46
C ASP A 89 -9.86 11.13 -12.39
N ARG A 90 -10.01 10.09 -13.22
CA ARG A 90 -11.16 9.19 -13.26
C ARG A 90 -10.67 7.76 -13.19
N ARG A 91 -11.19 6.98 -12.23
CA ARG A 91 -10.76 5.61 -12.01
C ARG A 91 -11.94 4.67 -12.05
N HIS A 92 -11.81 3.62 -12.84
CA HIS A 92 -12.73 2.50 -12.90
C HIS A 92 -11.88 1.25 -13.09
N GLU A 93 -11.80 0.44 -12.05
CA GLU A 93 -10.95 -0.76 -12.02
C GLU A 93 -11.76 -1.96 -11.58
N VAL A 94 -11.42 -3.11 -12.12
CA VAL A 94 -11.92 -4.40 -11.66
C VAL A 94 -10.82 -5.04 -10.83
N LEU A 95 -11.00 -5.08 -9.51
CA LEU A 95 -10.11 -5.73 -8.58
C LEU A 95 -10.61 -7.14 -8.30
N GLN A 96 -9.70 -8.10 -8.26
CA GLN A 96 -10.04 -9.50 -7.96
C GLN A 96 -9.32 -9.95 -6.70
N LEU A 97 -10.06 -10.62 -5.82
CA LEU A 97 -9.51 -11.34 -4.68
C LEU A 97 -9.69 -12.84 -4.89
N GLY A 98 -8.63 -13.58 -4.57
CA GLY A 98 -8.61 -15.03 -4.61
C GLY A 98 -9.45 -15.69 -3.51
N MET A 99 -9.23 -17.00 -3.35
CA MET A 99 -10.04 -17.83 -2.46
C MET A 99 -9.89 -17.44 -0.99
N ASN A 100 -10.95 -17.65 -0.21
CA ASN A 100 -10.99 -17.40 1.22
C ASN A 100 -10.80 -15.91 1.64
N TRP A 101 -11.00 -14.97 0.71
CA TRP A 101 -10.91 -13.52 0.97
C TRP A 101 -11.82 -13.04 2.11
N ASN A 102 -12.96 -13.71 2.29
CA ASN A 102 -13.97 -13.35 3.27
C ASN A 102 -13.66 -13.87 4.69
N ARG A 103 -12.69 -14.79 4.82
CA ARG A 103 -12.31 -15.45 6.07
C ARG A 103 -10.98 -14.95 6.62
N PHE A 104 -10.07 -14.52 5.74
CA PHE A 104 -8.72 -14.13 6.12
C PHE A 104 -8.44 -12.69 5.70
N ASP A 105 -8.70 -11.75 6.61
CA ASP A 105 -8.40 -10.34 6.39
C ASP A 105 -6.89 -10.04 6.53
N SER A 106 -6.21 -10.75 7.44
CA SER A 106 -4.80 -10.50 7.77
C SER A 106 -3.86 -10.57 6.56
N PRO A 107 -3.94 -11.58 5.68
CA PRO A 107 -3.04 -11.65 4.53
C PRO A 107 -3.29 -10.55 3.49
N ILE A 108 -4.55 -10.14 3.27
CA ILE A 108 -4.88 -9.03 2.38
C ILE A 108 -4.26 -7.73 2.93
N GLN A 109 -4.43 -7.48 4.23
CA GLN A 109 -3.81 -6.34 4.90
C GLN A 109 -2.28 -6.39 4.79
N GLU A 110 -1.67 -7.56 4.95
CA GLU A 110 -0.23 -7.75 4.89
C GLU A 110 0.34 -7.47 3.49
N ILE A 111 -0.33 -7.93 2.43
CA ILE A 111 0.07 -7.64 1.04
C ILE A 111 0.09 -6.13 0.79
N VAL A 112 -1.01 -5.45 1.10
CA VAL A 112 -1.14 -4.01 0.89
C VAL A 112 -0.13 -3.23 1.74
N SER A 113 0.02 -3.61 3.02
CA SER A 113 0.96 -2.96 3.94
C SER A 113 2.41 -3.19 3.52
N THR A 114 2.73 -4.38 3.00
CA THR A 114 4.06 -4.70 2.44
C THR A 114 4.37 -3.77 1.27
N GLY A 115 3.49 -3.71 0.27
CA GLY A 115 3.67 -2.82 -0.89
C GLY A 115 3.88 -1.36 -0.48
N LEU A 116 3.03 -0.84 0.42
CA LEU A 116 3.13 0.53 0.91
C LEU A 116 4.40 0.77 1.75
N GLY A 117 4.83 -0.20 2.54
CA GLY A 117 6.05 -0.15 3.35
C GLY A 117 7.30 -0.03 2.49
N TYR A 118 7.46 -0.92 1.50
CA TYR A 118 8.58 -0.87 0.55
C TYR A 118 8.57 0.42 -0.28
N LYS A 119 7.39 0.89 -0.71
CA LYS A 119 7.25 2.20 -1.36
C LYS A 119 7.78 3.33 -0.48
N SER A 120 7.39 3.35 0.80
CA SER A 120 7.84 4.37 1.76
C SER A 120 9.34 4.30 2.05
N ALA A 121 9.92 3.10 2.00
CA ALA A 121 11.36 2.92 2.09
C ALA A 121 12.08 3.54 0.89
N LEU A 122 11.58 3.29 -0.32
CA LEU A 122 12.17 3.77 -1.58
C LEU A 122 12.09 5.29 -1.64
N ARG A 123 10.89 5.84 -1.42
CA ARG A 123 10.65 7.28 -1.39
C ARG A 123 11.58 7.96 -0.38
N GLY A 124 11.75 7.37 0.81
CA GLY A 124 12.65 7.90 1.83
C GLY A 124 14.12 7.88 1.43
N ALA A 125 14.59 6.83 0.75
CA ALA A 125 15.96 6.75 0.26
C ALA A 125 16.23 7.79 -0.85
N LEU A 126 15.32 7.90 -1.83
CA LEU A 126 15.39 8.90 -2.89
C LEU A 126 15.24 10.32 -2.35
N TYR A 127 14.47 10.52 -1.28
CA TYR A 127 14.37 11.81 -0.60
C TYR A 127 15.71 12.24 0.01
N ILE A 128 16.43 11.32 0.66
CA ILE A 128 17.78 11.59 1.18
C ILE A 128 18.74 11.92 0.03
N PHE A 129 18.68 11.20 -1.08
CA PHE A 129 19.53 11.50 -2.23
C PHE A 129 19.21 12.87 -2.85
N ALA A 130 17.93 13.20 -2.95
CA ALA A 130 17.45 14.49 -3.45
C ALA A 130 17.81 15.66 -2.55
N LYS A 131 17.59 15.55 -1.23
CA LYS A 131 17.72 16.67 -0.29
C LYS A 131 19.03 16.68 0.48
N GLY A 132 19.76 15.58 0.50
CA GLY A 132 20.92 15.39 1.35
C GLY A 132 20.53 15.01 2.78
N ALA A 133 21.53 15.04 3.67
CA ALA A 133 21.40 14.82 5.11
C ALA A 133 22.30 15.83 5.85
N ASP A 134 22.39 15.75 7.18
CA ASP A 134 23.26 16.66 7.94
C ASP A 134 24.70 16.63 7.39
N LYS A 135 25.16 17.79 6.91
CA LYS A 135 26.48 18.01 6.27
C LYS A 135 26.74 17.19 4.99
N ILE A 136 25.69 16.64 4.36
CA ILE A 136 25.78 15.90 3.10
C ILE A 136 24.93 16.61 2.05
N LYS A 137 25.56 16.98 0.92
CA LYS A 137 24.91 17.64 -0.20
C LYS A 137 23.84 16.75 -0.84
N GLY A 138 22.70 17.33 -1.19
CA GLY A 138 21.68 16.66 -2.00
C GLY A 138 21.79 17.03 -3.48
N LEU A 139 21.22 16.19 -4.35
CA LEU A 139 21.13 16.47 -5.79
C LEU A 139 20.26 17.70 -6.12
N GLY A 140 19.26 18.01 -5.30
CA GLY A 140 18.30 19.09 -5.52
C GLY A 140 17.11 18.73 -6.43
N LEU A 141 17.13 17.59 -7.10
CA LEU A 141 16.04 17.09 -7.95
C LEU A 141 15.08 16.17 -7.19
N GLN A 142 13.78 16.27 -7.47
CA GLN A 142 12.71 15.53 -6.77
C GLN A 142 12.56 14.08 -7.25
N LEU A 143 13.64 13.31 -7.28
CA LEU A 143 13.64 11.92 -7.77
C LEU A 143 12.68 10.99 -7.02
N TYR A 144 12.31 11.34 -5.79
CA TYR A 144 11.37 10.56 -4.98
C TYR A 144 9.94 10.55 -5.54
N GLU A 145 9.54 11.54 -6.34
CA GLU A 145 8.22 11.55 -7.00
C GLU A 145 8.20 10.58 -8.19
N THR A 146 9.18 10.70 -9.08
CA THR A 146 9.35 9.79 -10.22
C THR A 146 9.57 8.35 -9.76
N GLY A 147 10.42 8.14 -8.74
CA GLY A 147 10.67 6.82 -8.18
C GLY A 147 9.44 6.18 -7.55
N GLU A 148 8.55 6.96 -6.93
CA GLU A 148 7.27 6.46 -6.42
C GLU A 148 6.32 6.06 -7.56
N GLN A 149 6.23 6.85 -8.63
CA GLN A 149 5.44 6.52 -9.80
C GLN A 149 5.93 5.22 -10.47
N LEU A 150 7.24 5.09 -10.67
CA LEU A 150 7.86 3.87 -11.21
C LEU A 150 7.60 2.67 -10.31
N PHE A 151 7.64 2.86 -8.98
CA PHE A 151 7.35 1.78 -8.04
C PHE A 151 5.92 1.30 -8.20
N TYR A 152 4.95 2.22 -8.26
CA TYR A 152 3.55 1.87 -8.44
C TYR A 152 3.32 1.16 -9.77
N GLN A 153 3.87 1.66 -10.87
CA GLN A 153 3.75 1.03 -12.20
C GLN A 153 4.33 -0.39 -12.22
N ARG A 154 5.52 -0.60 -11.65
CA ARG A 154 6.20 -1.90 -11.68
C ARG A 154 5.62 -2.91 -10.69
N THR A 155 5.02 -2.46 -9.59
CA THR A 155 4.45 -3.35 -8.57
C THR A 155 2.98 -3.66 -8.78
N GLN A 156 2.26 -2.87 -9.58
CA GLN A 156 0.82 -3.04 -9.79
C GLN A 156 0.45 -4.45 -10.22
N ILE A 157 1.02 -4.93 -11.34
CA ILE A 157 0.72 -6.27 -11.88
C ILE A 157 1.11 -7.37 -10.88
N VAL A 158 2.24 -7.20 -10.18
CA VAL A 158 2.73 -8.18 -9.22
C VAL A 158 1.77 -8.31 -8.03
N ILE A 159 1.37 -7.19 -7.44
CA ILE A 159 0.50 -7.16 -6.27
C ILE A 159 -0.92 -7.63 -6.63
N GLU A 160 -1.47 -7.13 -7.74
CA GLU A 160 -2.80 -7.53 -8.21
C GLU A 160 -2.85 -9.02 -8.56
N SER A 161 -1.80 -9.57 -9.20
CA SER A 161 -1.72 -11.00 -9.49
C SER A 161 -1.69 -11.85 -8.22
N VAL A 162 -0.93 -11.44 -7.20
CA VAL A 162 -0.94 -12.15 -5.90
C VAL A 162 -2.32 -12.05 -5.26
N LEU A 163 -2.96 -10.89 -5.26
CA LEU A 163 -4.30 -10.71 -4.69
C LEU A 163 -5.36 -11.57 -5.40
N SER A 164 -5.30 -11.70 -6.73
CA SER A 164 -6.31 -12.39 -7.52
C SER A 164 -6.16 -13.90 -7.54
N ASN A 165 -4.91 -14.40 -7.47
CA ASN A 165 -4.59 -15.81 -7.72
C ASN A 165 -4.30 -16.60 -6.45
N SER A 166 -4.14 -15.95 -5.31
CA SER A 166 -3.78 -16.65 -4.07
C SER A 166 -4.96 -17.30 -3.37
N ASP A 167 -4.66 -18.36 -2.63
CA ASP A 167 -5.50 -18.85 -1.55
C ASP A 167 -5.05 -18.19 -0.24
N PHE A 168 -5.88 -17.33 0.33
CA PHE A 168 -5.52 -16.57 1.53
C PHE A 168 -5.35 -17.44 2.78
N ALA A 169 -5.76 -18.71 2.75
CA ALA A 169 -5.46 -19.67 3.83
C ALA A 169 -3.97 -20.07 3.87
N ASN A 170 -3.24 -19.97 2.75
CA ASN A 170 -1.91 -20.55 2.56
C ASN A 170 -0.91 -19.54 1.96
N MET A 171 -0.71 -18.42 2.66
CA MET A 171 0.01 -17.26 2.10
C MET A 171 1.52 -17.20 2.39
N GLY A 172 2.06 -18.06 3.25
CA GLY A 172 3.44 -17.91 3.77
C GLY A 172 4.51 -17.77 2.68
N ILE A 173 4.61 -18.76 1.77
CA ILE A 173 5.61 -18.76 0.70
C ILE A 173 5.34 -17.65 -0.31
N ILE A 174 4.08 -17.43 -0.67
CA ILE A 174 3.66 -16.41 -1.63
C ILE A 174 4.03 -15.00 -1.13
N LEU A 175 3.83 -14.73 0.16
CA LEU A 175 4.21 -13.45 0.78
C LEU A 175 5.73 -13.26 0.83
N ASP A 176 6.48 -14.31 1.13
CA ASP A 176 7.94 -14.24 1.14
C ASP A 176 8.49 -13.94 -0.27
N ASP A 177 7.93 -14.55 -1.31
CA ASP A 177 8.32 -14.29 -2.70
C ASP A 177 7.84 -12.92 -3.22
N LEU A 178 6.66 -12.46 -2.79
CA LEU A 178 6.20 -11.10 -3.04
C LEU A 178 7.17 -10.08 -2.42
N LYS A 179 7.58 -10.27 -1.16
CA LYS A 179 8.53 -9.41 -0.46
C LYS A 179 9.88 -9.35 -1.19
N LYS A 180 10.40 -10.50 -1.66
CA LYS A 180 11.62 -10.55 -2.48
C LYS A 180 11.46 -9.78 -3.79
N THR A 181 10.36 -10.00 -4.51
CA THR A 181 10.08 -9.35 -5.79
C THR A 181 9.99 -7.83 -5.63
N ILE A 182 9.20 -7.34 -4.68
CA ILE A 182 9.04 -5.90 -4.41
C ILE A 182 10.36 -5.28 -3.95
N LYS A 183 11.15 -5.99 -3.12
CA LYS A 183 12.49 -5.56 -2.71
C LYS A 183 13.40 -5.33 -3.91
N THR A 184 13.44 -6.27 -4.84
CA THR A 184 14.25 -6.16 -6.07
C THR A 184 13.77 -4.99 -6.93
N ILE A 185 12.46 -4.84 -7.13
CA ILE A 185 11.90 -3.70 -7.89
C ILE A 185 12.32 -2.37 -7.27
N GLY A 186 12.15 -2.21 -5.96
CA GLY A 186 12.52 -0.96 -5.27
C GLY A 186 14.01 -0.66 -5.33
N TRP A 187 14.85 -1.69 -5.19
CA TRP A 187 16.30 -1.54 -5.33
C TRP A 187 16.70 -1.11 -6.75
N ASN A 188 16.14 -1.76 -7.77
CA ASN A 188 16.44 -1.42 -9.17
C ASN A 188 16.03 0.03 -9.47
N ILE A 189 14.86 0.48 -9.00
CA ILE A 189 14.45 1.88 -9.18
C ILE A 189 15.44 2.82 -8.47
N LEU A 190 15.91 2.49 -7.27
CA LEU A 190 16.89 3.32 -6.57
C LEU A 190 18.19 3.46 -7.39
N GLU A 191 18.74 2.35 -7.91
CA GLU A 191 19.94 2.40 -8.76
C GLU A 191 19.67 3.20 -10.03
N GLU A 192 18.62 2.86 -10.78
CA GLU A 192 18.28 3.51 -12.06
C GLU A 192 18.05 5.02 -11.92
N GLN A 193 17.43 5.47 -10.83
CA GLN A 193 17.19 6.89 -10.61
C GLN A 193 18.45 7.65 -10.17
N THR A 194 19.46 6.98 -9.61
CA THR A 194 20.65 7.63 -9.06
C THR A 194 21.89 7.52 -9.94
N GLU A 195 21.97 6.48 -10.78
CA GLU A 195 23.09 6.18 -11.68
C GLU A 195 23.54 7.35 -12.57
N PRO A 196 22.65 8.15 -13.20
CA PRO A 196 23.07 9.26 -14.06
C PRO A 196 23.87 10.36 -13.35
N TYR A 197 23.82 10.42 -12.01
CA TYR A 197 24.39 11.50 -11.21
C TYR A 197 25.70 11.11 -10.50
N LEU A 198 26.22 9.90 -10.73
CA LEU A 198 27.39 9.38 -10.02
C LEU A 198 28.74 9.87 -10.57
N HIS A 199 28.71 10.87 -11.45
CA HIS A 199 29.90 11.61 -11.88
C HIS A 199 30.36 12.65 -10.85
N ASP A 200 29.50 13.08 -9.92
CA ASP A 200 29.85 13.96 -8.79
C ASP A 200 30.23 13.11 -7.55
N PRO A 201 31.49 13.18 -7.07
CA PRO A 201 31.93 12.44 -5.87
C PRO A 201 31.12 12.73 -4.61
N GLU A 202 30.58 13.95 -4.45
CA GLU A 202 29.74 14.29 -3.30
C GLU A 202 28.42 13.52 -3.33
N LEU A 203 27.89 13.25 -4.53
CA LEU A 203 26.67 12.48 -4.71
C LEU A 203 26.89 10.97 -4.50
N ILE A 204 28.11 10.46 -4.75
CA ILE A 204 28.45 9.07 -4.40
C ILE A 204 28.32 8.84 -2.89
N HIS A 205 28.81 9.79 -2.08
CA HIS A 205 28.70 9.71 -0.62
C HIS A 205 27.24 9.79 -0.16
N THR A 206 26.44 10.62 -0.83
CA THR A 206 25.01 10.76 -0.58
C THR A 206 24.25 9.49 -0.94
N LEU A 207 24.59 8.85 -2.06
CA LEU A 207 24.02 7.56 -2.47
C LEU A 207 24.30 6.47 -1.44
N ALA A 208 25.51 6.42 -0.87
CA ALA A 208 25.84 5.45 0.18
C ALA A 208 24.91 5.59 1.41
N VAL A 209 24.57 6.82 1.80
CA VAL A 209 23.62 7.09 2.90
C VAL A 209 22.19 6.73 2.52
N ALA A 210 21.77 7.03 1.29
CA ALA A 210 20.46 6.64 0.77
C ALA A 210 20.31 5.10 0.75
N LYS A 211 21.31 4.36 0.24
CA LYS A 211 21.36 2.89 0.25
C LYS A 211 21.30 2.33 1.65
N ARG A 212 22.09 2.88 2.60
CA ARG A 212 22.04 2.47 4.00
C ARG A 212 20.64 2.67 4.60
N THR A 213 19.99 3.78 4.30
CA THR A 213 18.64 4.07 4.79
C THR A 213 17.61 3.12 4.20
N TRP A 214 17.68 2.82 2.90
CA TRP A 214 16.86 1.79 2.26
C TRP A 214 17.00 0.46 3.00
N TRP A 215 18.23 -0.04 3.15
CA TRP A 215 18.50 -1.32 3.80
C TRP A 215 18.02 -1.37 5.24
N LYS A 216 18.21 -0.28 6.00
CA LYS A 216 17.67 -0.16 7.35
C LYS A 216 16.15 -0.31 7.36
N LYS A 217 15.44 0.48 6.53
CA LYS A 217 13.97 0.43 6.47
C LYS A 217 13.44 -0.93 5.99
N ILE A 218 14.11 -1.58 5.03
CA ILE A 218 13.70 -2.91 4.57
C ILE A 218 13.91 -3.96 5.67
N LYS A 219 15.00 -3.86 6.44
CA LYS A 219 15.21 -4.74 7.60
C LYS A 219 14.10 -4.57 8.64
N ASP A 220 13.67 -3.35 8.91
CA ASP A 220 12.57 -3.08 9.86
C ASP A 220 11.21 -3.65 9.37
N LEU A 221 11.03 -3.81 8.05
CA LEU A 221 9.82 -4.41 7.45
C LEU A 221 9.82 -5.95 7.42
N GLN A 222 10.99 -6.57 7.58
CA GLN A 222 11.15 -8.02 7.64
C GLN A 222 11.41 -8.39 9.10
N PRO A 223 10.40 -8.82 9.88
CA PRO A 223 10.67 -9.26 11.25
C PRO A 223 11.74 -10.35 11.22
N MET A 224 12.75 -10.23 12.08
CA MET A 224 13.76 -11.28 12.27
C MET A 224 13.01 -12.58 12.57
N LYS A 225 13.03 -13.53 11.62
CA LYS A 225 12.92 -14.94 11.99
C LYS A 225 14.17 -15.21 12.83
N GLU A 226 14.06 -15.05 14.14
CA GLU A 226 15.03 -15.65 15.06
C GLU A 226 15.02 -17.15 14.75
N GLU A 227 16.17 -17.64 14.32
CA GLU A 227 16.46 -19.06 14.23
C GLU A 227 16.29 -19.65 15.64
N ILE A 228 15.10 -20.17 15.96
CA ILE A 228 14.99 -21.25 16.94
C ILE A 228 15.27 -22.55 16.17
N SER A 229 16.52 -22.67 15.74
CA SER A 229 17.22 -23.94 15.78
C SER A 229 18.10 -23.81 17.02
N HIS A 230 18.02 -24.76 17.94
CA HIS A 230 19.10 -25.30 18.79
C HIS A 230 18.43 -26.00 19.99
N GLY A 231 18.48 -27.34 19.98
CA GLY A 231 18.25 -28.19 21.15
C GLY A 231 17.16 -29.23 20.97
#